data_AF-A0A941IPI9-F1
#
_entry.id   AF-A0A941IPI9-F1
#
_cell.length_a   1.000
_cell.length_b   1.000
_cell.length_c   1.000
_cell.angle_alpha   90.00
_cell.angle_beta   90.00
_cell.angle_gamma   90.00
#
_symmetry.space_group_name_H-M   'P 1'
#
loop_
_entity.id
_entity.type
_entity.pdbx_description
1 polymer ?
#
loop_
_entity_poly.entity_id
_entity_poly.type
_entity_poly.pdbx_seq_one_letter_code
_entity_poly.pdbx_strand_id
1 'polypeptide(L)'
;MQAILANPVYTGHAVWKRTYAEHELVDEDNLALGFAEHVRRNAPDQWVISIPIAHEALVSEEDFVAVQGVHSPRPDQVHDNRYTGILPCGECARRMEGAWNNGAAAYRCRHGHSIATGSGAKAPNAYVRESHLLARMPLLHHRLVLDRTTMLTTAKAGTPARALPGRAVAPRTVTPTRQEVIDGLRRTARILTHHHPPTKTLQVDGGKLLVRITV
;
A
#
# COMPACT_ATOMS: atom_id res chain seq x y z
N MET A 1 11.02 -13.88 -10.41
CA MET A 1 12.43 -14.19 -10.66
C MET A 1 12.85 -15.49 -9.97
N GLN A 2 12.57 -15.69 -8.68
CA GLN A 2 12.97 -16.90 -7.95
C GLN A 2 12.50 -18.23 -8.56
N ALA A 3 11.32 -18.26 -9.19
CA ALA A 3 10.82 -19.45 -9.88
C ALA A 3 11.67 -19.91 -11.10
N ILE A 4 12.45 -19.00 -11.69
CA ILE A 4 13.38 -19.33 -12.79
C ILE A 4 14.67 -19.87 -12.19
N LEU A 5 15.27 -19.15 -11.24
CA LEU A 5 16.55 -19.53 -10.62
C LEU A 5 16.47 -20.85 -9.84
N ALA A 6 15.30 -21.21 -9.31
CA ALA A 6 15.10 -22.45 -8.56
C ALA A 6 14.60 -23.63 -9.42
N ASN A 7 14.56 -23.50 -10.76
CA ASN A 7 14.03 -24.54 -11.64
C ASN A 7 15.17 -25.48 -12.11
N PRO A 8 15.19 -26.76 -11.68
CA PRO A 8 16.26 -27.69 -12.05
C PRO A 8 16.21 -28.11 -13.52
N VAL A 9 15.22 -27.68 -14.31
CA VAL A 9 15.28 -27.85 -15.77
C VAL A 9 16.55 -27.22 -16.36
N TYR A 10 17.07 -26.15 -15.77
CA TYR A 10 18.25 -25.48 -16.30
C TYR A 10 19.55 -26.30 -16.17
N THR A 11 19.57 -27.33 -15.33
CA THR A 11 20.72 -28.26 -15.19
C THR A 11 20.66 -29.45 -16.15
N GLY A 12 19.68 -29.47 -17.08
CA GLY A 12 19.56 -30.53 -18.09
C GLY A 12 18.55 -31.62 -17.76
N HIS A 13 17.94 -31.59 -16.57
CA HIS A 13 16.96 -32.59 -16.15
C HIS A 13 15.53 -32.26 -16.58
N ALA A 14 14.74 -33.30 -16.88
CA ALA A 14 13.30 -33.13 -17.04
C ALA A 14 12.62 -33.07 -15.66
N VAL A 15 11.61 -32.21 -15.51
CA VAL A 15 10.90 -32.00 -14.25
C VAL A 15 9.39 -32.07 -14.47
N TRP A 16 8.70 -32.93 -13.73
CA TRP A 16 7.24 -33.07 -13.77
C TRP A 16 6.62 -33.07 -12.37
N LYS A 17 5.29 -33.26 -12.31
CA LYS A 17 4.50 -33.23 -11.07
C LYS A 17 4.58 -31.87 -10.35
N ARG A 18 4.59 -30.76 -11.11
CA ARG A 18 4.60 -29.38 -10.55
C ARG A 18 3.26 -28.96 -9.94
N THR A 19 2.19 -29.63 -10.33
CA THR A 19 0.83 -29.40 -9.86
C THR A 19 0.15 -30.73 -9.60
N TYR A 20 -0.88 -30.72 -8.76
CA TYR A 20 -1.82 -31.81 -8.61
C TYR A 20 -3.24 -31.24 -8.59
N ALA A 21 -4.21 -32.06 -8.99
CA ALA A 21 -5.62 -31.74 -8.86
C ALA A 21 -6.12 -32.33 -7.53
N GLU A 22 -6.77 -31.49 -6.74
CA GLU A 22 -7.46 -31.85 -5.52
C GLU A 22 -8.97 -31.79 -5.80
N HIS A 23 -9.68 -32.88 -5.55
CA HIS A 23 -11.13 -32.95 -5.72
C HIS A 23 -11.78 -32.89 -4.35
N GLU A 24 -12.46 -31.78 -4.08
CA GLU A 24 -13.19 -31.54 -2.82
C GLU A 24 -14.69 -31.58 -3.10
N LEU A 25 -15.48 -32.13 -2.19
CA LEU A 25 -16.93 -32.06 -2.34
C LEU A 25 -17.39 -30.60 -2.27
N VAL A 26 -18.29 -30.22 -3.18
CA VAL A 26 -18.87 -28.88 -3.16
C VAL A 26 -19.67 -28.64 -1.87
N ASP A 27 -20.35 -29.70 -1.40
CA ASP A 27 -21.17 -29.69 -0.20
C ASP A 27 -21.19 -31.12 0.40
N GLU A 28 -20.72 -31.27 1.63
CA GLU A 28 -20.68 -32.57 2.33
C GLU A 28 -22.09 -33.12 2.62
N ASP A 29 -23.09 -32.24 2.78
CA ASP A 29 -24.47 -32.60 3.07
C ASP A 29 -25.29 -32.88 1.79
N ASN A 30 -24.73 -32.61 0.61
CA ASN A 30 -25.41 -32.80 -0.67
C ASN A 30 -24.48 -33.32 -1.78
N LEU A 31 -24.24 -34.64 -1.77
CA LEU A 31 -23.38 -35.35 -2.72
C LEU A 31 -23.80 -35.18 -4.20
N ALA A 32 -25.04 -34.82 -4.49
CA ALA A 32 -25.54 -34.64 -5.86
C ALA A 32 -24.92 -33.40 -6.56
N LEU A 33 -24.38 -32.45 -5.80
CA LEU A 33 -23.66 -31.28 -6.33
C LEU A 33 -22.27 -31.62 -6.90
N GLY A 34 -21.74 -32.81 -6.59
CA GLY A 34 -20.48 -33.31 -7.12
C GLY A 34 -19.24 -32.68 -6.48
N PHE A 35 -18.15 -32.62 -7.25
CA PHE A 35 -16.83 -32.19 -6.79
C PHE A 35 -16.40 -30.87 -7.44
N ALA A 36 -15.77 -30.00 -6.66
CA ALA A 36 -14.96 -28.91 -7.16
C ALA A 36 -13.52 -29.40 -7.37
N GLU A 37 -12.96 -29.14 -8.55
CA GLU A 37 -11.54 -29.40 -8.82
C GLU A 37 -10.71 -28.15 -8.50
N HIS A 38 -9.77 -28.30 -7.58
CA HIS A 38 -8.80 -27.29 -7.22
C HIS A 38 -7.40 -27.72 -7.67
N VAL A 39 -6.83 -27.02 -8.65
CA VAL A 39 -5.43 -27.25 -9.05
C VAL A 39 -4.51 -26.55 -8.06
N ARG A 40 -3.70 -27.33 -7.36
CA ARG A 40 -2.70 -26.86 -6.39
C ARG A 40 -1.29 -27.03 -6.97
N ARG A 41 -0.37 -26.16 -6.55
CA ARG A 41 1.05 -26.23 -6.93
C ARG A 41 1.81 -27.04 -5.89
N ASN A 42 2.57 -28.04 -6.35
CA ASN A 42 3.46 -28.82 -5.50
C ASN A 42 4.67 -28.00 -5.09
N ALA A 43 5.13 -28.22 -3.86
CA ALA A 43 6.39 -27.68 -3.39
C ALA A 43 7.57 -28.31 -4.17
N PRO A 44 8.73 -27.62 -4.28
CA PRO A 44 9.83 -28.09 -5.12
C PRO A 44 10.39 -29.48 -4.74
N ASP A 45 10.34 -29.84 -3.45
CA ASP A 45 10.70 -31.15 -2.91
C ASP A 45 9.75 -32.28 -3.34
N GLN A 46 8.55 -31.94 -3.79
CA GLN A 46 7.55 -32.88 -4.30
C GLN A 46 7.62 -33.03 -5.83
N TRP A 47 8.48 -32.26 -6.50
CA TRP A 47 8.69 -32.40 -7.93
C TRP A 47 9.44 -33.68 -8.23
N VAL A 48 9.11 -34.30 -9.36
CA VAL A 48 9.84 -35.48 -9.82
C VAL A 48 10.81 -35.01 -10.89
N ILE A 49 12.08 -35.36 -10.70
CA ILE A 49 13.21 -34.97 -11.54
C ILE A 49 13.75 -36.23 -12.21
N SER A 50 14.05 -36.17 -13.51
CA SER A 50 14.64 -37.31 -14.22
C SER A 50 16.00 -37.66 -13.63
N ILE A 51 16.28 -38.95 -13.48
CA ILE A 51 17.63 -39.42 -13.15
C ILE A 51 18.60 -39.14 -14.31
N PRO A 52 18.28 -39.52 -15.57
CA PRO A 52 19.12 -39.16 -16.71
C PRO A 52 18.95 -37.68 -17.10
N ILE A 53 20.00 -37.11 -17.68
CA ILE A 53 19.94 -35.81 -18.36
C ILE A 53 19.05 -35.94 -19.59
N ALA A 54 18.07 -35.04 -19.69
CA ALA A 54 17.09 -35.02 -20.77
C ALA A 54 17.51 -34.09 -21.92
N HIS A 55 18.33 -33.07 -21.65
CA HIS A 55 18.80 -32.12 -22.66
C HIS A 55 20.11 -31.43 -22.23
N GLU A 56 20.75 -30.73 -23.17
CA GLU A 56 21.93 -29.90 -22.91
C GLU A 56 21.67 -28.96 -21.73
N ALA A 57 22.58 -28.98 -20.74
CA ALA A 57 22.47 -28.12 -19.57
C ALA A 57 22.75 -26.67 -19.95
N LEU A 58 21.86 -25.75 -19.54
CA LEU A 58 22.07 -24.32 -19.75
C LEU A 58 22.94 -23.70 -18.65
N VAL A 59 22.96 -24.33 -17.47
CA VAL A 59 23.74 -23.93 -16.29
C VAL A 59 24.31 -25.20 -15.65
N SER A 60 25.54 -25.12 -15.13
CA SER A 60 26.14 -26.22 -14.37
C SER A 60 25.37 -26.48 -13.06
N GLU A 61 25.43 -27.70 -12.54
CA GLU A 61 24.83 -28.00 -11.24
C GLU A 61 25.48 -27.20 -10.10
N GLU A 62 26.79 -26.97 -10.20
CA GLU A 62 27.56 -26.17 -9.24
C GLU A 62 27.06 -24.71 -9.17
N ASP A 63 26.90 -24.06 -10.33
CA ASP A 63 26.37 -22.70 -10.41
C ASP A 63 24.91 -22.63 -9.96
N PHE A 64 24.11 -23.66 -10.32
CA PHE A 64 22.73 -23.76 -9.89
C PHE A 64 22.60 -23.78 -8.37
N VAL A 65 23.43 -24.60 -7.69
CA VAL A 65 23.47 -24.68 -6.22
C VAL A 65 24.00 -23.38 -5.61
N ALA A 66 25.07 -22.81 -6.17
CA ALA A 66 25.67 -21.57 -5.69
C ALA A 66 24.66 -20.41 -5.64
N VAL A 67 23.82 -20.28 -6.67
CA VAL A 67 22.79 -19.23 -6.74
C VAL A 67 21.65 -19.45 -5.73
N GLN A 68 21.37 -20.68 -5.28
CA GLN A 68 20.29 -20.90 -4.29
C GLN A 68 20.57 -20.21 -2.96
N GLY A 69 21.84 -20.04 -2.59
CA GLY A 69 22.26 -19.30 -1.38
C GLY A 69 22.35 -17.79 -1.57
N VAL A 70 22.26 -17.29 -2.81
CA VAL A 70 22.34 -15.86 -3.10
C VAL A 70 20.99 -15.21 -2.83
N HIS A 71 20.86 -14.64 -1.64
CA HIS A 71 19.78 -13.72 -1.34
C HIS A 71 20.26 -12.29 -1.62
N SER A 72 19.60 -11.62 -2.56
CA SER A 72 19.67 -10.16 -2.58
C SER A 72 19.11 -9.67 -1.24
N PRO A 73 19.83 -8.83 -0.48
CA PRO A 73 19.24 -8.19 0.69
C PRO A 73 18.04 -7.40 0.18
N ARG A 74 16.84 -7.97 0.36
CA ARG A 74 15.65 -7.13 0.37
C ARG A 74 15.92 -6.16 1.51
N PRO A 75 15.94 -4.84 1.27
CA PRO A 75 16.04 -3.92 2.38
C PRO A 75 14.91 -4.31 3.32
N ASP A 76 15.27 -4.71 4.54
CA ASP A 76 14.35 -5.03 5.63
C ASP A 76 13.66 -3.75 6.15
N GLN A 77 13.57 -2.75 5.28
CA GLN A 77 12.73 -1.59 5.47
C GLN A 77 11.30 -2.09 5.27
N VAL A 78 10.76 -2.71 6.32
CA VAL A 78 9.34 -2.59 6.64
C VAL A 78 9.08 -1.08 6.75
N HIS A 79 8.82 -0.45 5.61
CA HIS A 79 8.46 0.94 5.57
C HIS A 79 7.08 1.04 6.20
N ASP A 80 7.03 1.65 7.38
CA ASP A 80 5.78 1.96 8.07
C ASP A 80 4.96 2.89 7.16
N ASN A 81 3.97 2.31 6.48
CA ASN A 81 3.07 3.03 5.58
C ASN A 81 2.08 3.85 6.43
N ARG A 82 2.57 4.94 7.03
CA ARG A 82 1.86 5.69 8.08
C ARG A 82 0.52 6.27 7.64
N TYR A 83 0.32 6.52 6.34
CA TYR A 83 -0.94 7.03 5.79
C TYR A 83 -1.92 5.92 5.37
N THR A 84 -1.56 4.65 5.52
CA THR A 84 -2.48 3.54 5.29
C THR A 84 -3.67 3.66 6.23
N GLY A 85 -4.88 3.57 5.68
CA GLY A 85 -6.13 3.72 6.43
C GLY A 85 -6.63 5.16 6.61
N ILE A 86 -5.77 6.17 6.43
CA ILE A 86 -6.11 7.60 6.57
C ILE A 86 -6.36 8.24 5.20
N LEU A 87 -5.77 7.69 4.14
CA LEU A 87 -5.79 8.23 2.78
C LEU A 87 -6.81 7.51 1.88
N PRO A 88 -8.06 7.96 1.75
CA PRO A 88 -8.97 7.47 0.71
C PRO A 88 -8.71 8.10 -0.65
N CYS A 89 -9.07 7.35 -1.69
CA CYS A 89 -9.15 7.84 -3.06
C CYS A 89 -10.36 8.78 -3.21
N GLY A 90 -10.15 9.93 -3.86
CA GLY A 90 -11.21 10.90 -4.15
C GLY A 90 -12.20 10.46 -5.23
N GLU A 91 -11.84 9.47 -6.06
CA GLU A 91 -12.70 8.96 -7.13
C GLU A 91 -13.64 7.84 -6.64
N CYS A 92 -13.17 6.95 -5.75
CA CYS A 92 -13.95 5.78 -5.32
C CYS A 92 -14.15 5.66 -3.79
N ALA A 93 -13.65 6.61 -3.01
CA ALA A 93 -13.64 6.63 -1.54
C ALA A 93 -12.95 5.44 -0.85
N ARG A 94 -12.43 4.45 -1.59
CA ARG A 94 -11.67 3.32 -1.01
C ARG A 94 -10.35 3.80 -0.44
N ARG A 95 -9.94 3.20 0.68
CA ARG A 95 -8.61 3.41 1.30
C ARG A 95 -7.51 3.00 0.33
N MET A 96 -6.51 3.86 0.16
CA MET A 96 -5.36 3.58 -0.68
C MET A 96 -4.44 2.56 0.00
N GLU A 97 -3.88 1.66 -0.80
CA GLU A 97 -2.94 0.63 -0.38
C GLU A 97 -1.52 1.19 -0.37
N GLY A 98 -0.71 0.81 0.61
CA GLY A 98 0.72 1.07 0.60
C GLY A 98 1.40 0.30 -0.53
N ALA A 99 2.34 0.94 -1.23
CA ALA A 99 3.09 0.37 -2.33
C ALA A 99 4.53 0.85 -2.30
N TRP A 100 5.44 0.00 -2.76
CA TRP A 100 6.84 0.37 -2.99
C TRP A 100 7.10 0.39 -4.49
N ASN A 101 7.52 1.53 -5.03
CA ASN A 101 7.75 1.67 -6.47
C ASN A 101 8.95 2.59 -6.75
N ASN A 102 9.84 2.15 -7.65
CA ASN A 102 11.07 2.86 -8.01
C ASN A 102 11.87 3.32 -6.77
N GLY A 103 12.09 2.41 -5.82
CA GLY A 103 12.88 2.69 -4.62
C GLY A 103 12.23 3.64 -3.60
N ALA A 104 10.94 3.90 -3.69
CA ALA A 104 10.25 4.77 -2.73
C ALA A 104 8.85 4.29 -2.36
N ALA A 105 8.44 4.65 -1.14
CA ALA A 105 7.09 4.45 -0.65
C ALA A 105 6.08 5.33 -1.39
N ALA A 106 4.92 4.75 -1.65
CA ALA A 106 3.80 5.36 -2.35
C ALA A 106 2.47 4.77 -1.87
N TYR A 107 1.39 5.45 -2.22
CA TYR A 107 0.03 4.98 -2.00
C TYR A 107 -0.68 4.85 -3.34
N ARG A 108 -1.42 3.76 -3.53
CA ARG A 108 -2.17 3.51 -4.77
C ARG A 108 -3.61 3.09 -4.53
N CYS A 109 -4.51 3.47 -5.42
CA CYS A 109 -5.85 2.91 -5.51
C CYS A 109 -6.03 2.21 -6.85
N ARG A 110 -6.53 0.97 -6.81
CA ARG A 110 -6.90 0.19 -8.00
C ARG A 110 -8.40 0.25 -8.31
N HIS A 111 -9.15 1.09 -7.61
CA HIS A 111 -10.61 1.23 -7.77
C HIS A 111 -11.40 -0.07 -7.57
N GLY A 112 -10.87 -1.01 -6.76
CA GLY A 112 -11.48 -2.32 -6.55
C GLY A 112 -11.17 -3.34 -7.64
N HIS A 113 -10.37 -2.98 -8.63
CA HIS A 113 -9.92 -3.91 -9.66
C HIS A 113 -8.68 -4.68 -9.20
N SER A 114 -8.81 -5.99 -9.11
CA SER A 114 -7.67 -6.90 -9.07
C SER A 114 -7.32 -7.36 -10.49
N ILE A 115 -6.14 -7.98 -10.67
CA ILE A 115 -5.74 -8.56 -11.96
C ILE A 115 -6.75 -9.64 -12.41
N ALA A 116 -7.51 -10.23 -11.47
CA ALA A 116 -8.52 -11.25 -11.74
C ALA A 116 -9.89 -10.69 -12.17
N THR A 117 -10.13 -9.39 -12.04
CA THR A 117 -11.39 -8.74 -12.48
C THR A 117 -11.18 -8.08 -13.84
N GLY A 118 -11.90 -8.58 -14.85
CA GLY A 118 -11.73 -8.28 -16.28
C GLY A 118 -11.91 -6.81 -16.73
N SER A 119 -11.68 -6.63 -18.03
CA SER A 119 -11.40 -5.37 -18.75
C SER A 119 -12.62 -4.48 -19.03
N GLY A 120 -13.31 -4.02 -17.99
CA GLY A 120 -14.22 -2.87 -18.11
C GLY A 120 -13.45 -1.56 -18.34
N ALA A 121 -14.16 -0.49 -18.72
CA ALA A 121 -13.61 0.87 -18.79
C ALA A 121 -13.01 1.26 -17.42
N LYS A 122 -11.69 1.15 -17.29
CA LYS A 122 -10.99 1.23 -16.01
C LYS A 122 -10.58 2.67 -15.74
N ALA A 123 -11.06 3.25 -14.64
CA ALA A 123 -10.50 4.49 -14.12
C ALA A 123 -9.00 4.27 -13.84
N PRO A 124 -8.11 5.16 -14.31
CA PRO A 124 -6.66 4.99 -14.15
C PRO A 124 -6.32 4.85 -12.66
N ASN A 125 -5.38 3.97 -12.32
CA ASN A 125 -4.99 3.80 -10.91
C ASN A 125 -4.62 5.16 -10.30
N ALA A 126 -5.24 5.51 -9.18
CA ALA A 126 -4.80 6.68 -8.42
C ALA A 126 -3.44 6.37 -7.78
N TYR A 127 -2.48 7.30 -7.89
CA TYR A 127 -1.14 7.09 -7.39
C TYR A 127 -0.55 8.37 -6.78
N VAL A 128 0.09 8.25 -5.62
CA VAL A 128 0.81 9.34 -4.97
C VAL A 128 2.05 8.83 -4.25
N ARG A 129 3.19 9.51 -4.42
CA ARG A 129 4.41 9.19 -3.66
C ARG A 129 4.30 9.72 -2.23
N GLU A 130 4.81 8.97 -1.26
CA GLU A 130 4.82 9.41 0.13
C GLU A 130 5.62 10.70 0.32
N SER A 131 6.72 10.87 -0.42
CA SER A 131 7.51 12.11 -0.39
C SER A 131 6.69 13.35 -0.73
N HIS A 132 5.69 13.24 -1.62
CA HIS A 132 4.83 14.38 -1.94
C HIS A 132 3.85 14.68 -0.82
N LEU A 133 3.32 13.66 -0.13
CA LEU A 133 2.50 13.86 1.07
C LEU A 133 3.32 14.51 2.18
N LEU A 134 4.56 14.04 2.38
CA LEU A 134 5.50 14.56 3.37
C LEU A 134 5.87 16.03 3.11
N ALA A 135 6.10 16.40 1.85
CA ALA A 135 6.40 17.79 1.47
C ALA A 135 5.29 18.77 1.84
N ARG A 136 4.06 18.28 2.04
CA ARG A 136 2.88 19.09 2.38
C ARG A 136 2.52 19.06 3.86
N MET A 137 3.29 18.34 4.68
CA MET A 137 3.05 18.21 6.12
C MET A 137 3.04 19.53 6.90
N PRO A 138 3.96 20.49 6.68
CA PRO A 138 3.93 21.76 7.41
C PRO A 138 2.63 22.55 7.17
N LEU A 139 2.15 22.55 5.92
CA LEU A 139 0.90 23.21 5.54
C LEU A 139 -0.32 22.51 6.16
N LEU A 140 -0.35 21.18 6.13
CA LEU A 140 -1.42 20.40 6.75
C LEU A 140 -1.48 20.64 8.27
N HIS A 141 -0.33 20.60 8.94
CA HIS A 141 -0.28 20.86 10.38
C HIS A 141 -0.74 22.26 10.75
N HIS A 142 -0.23 23.28 10.04
CA HIS A 142 -0.64 24.66 10.30
C HIS A 142 -2.16 24.83 10.19
N ARG A 143 -2.79 24.17 9.21
CA ARG A 143 -4.26 24.22 9.04
C ARG A 143 -5.00 23.47 10.13
N LEU A 144 -4.56 22.26 10.50
CA LEU A 144 -5.15 21.48 11.60
C LEU A 144 -5.07 22.20 12.95
N VAL A 145 -3.96 22.90 13.22
CA VAL A 145 -3.77 23.68 14.45
C VAL A 145 -4.68 24.91 14.45
N LEU A 146 -4.78 25.65 13.34
CA LEU A 146 -5.66 26.81 13.24
C LEU A 146 -7.14 26.45 13.47
N ASP A 147 -7.61 25.29 12.99
CA ASP A 147 -8.98 24.84 13.27
C ASP A 147 -9.21 24.54 14.75
N ARG A 148 -8.21 23.97 15.45
CA ARG A 148 -8.28 23.72 16.89
C ARG A 148 -8.41 25.03 17.67
N THR A 149 -7.63 26.05 17.29
CA THR A 149 -7.72 27.38 17.91
C THR A 149 -9.09 28.02 17.66
N THR A 150 -9.67 27.79 16.48
CA THR A 150 -11.01 28.30 16.10
C THR A 150 -12.14 27.60 16.87
N MET A 151 -11.98 26.32 17.22
CA MET A 151 -12.92 25.60 18.09
C MET A 151 -12.78 25.97 19.58
N LEU A 152 -11.58 26.31 20.07
CA LEU A 152 -11.42 26.77 21.45
C LEU A 152 -11.93 28.21 21.67
N THR A 153 -11.88 29.09 20.66
CA THR A 153 -12.42 30.45 20.78
C THR A 153 -13.95 30.51 20.69
N THR A 154 -14.59 29.55 20.03
CA THR A 154 -16.07 29.46 20.00
C THR A 154 -16.68 28.88 21.28
N ALA A 155 -15.90 28.20 22.13
CA ALA A 155 -16.35 27.68 23.43
C ALA A 155 -16.32 28.72 24.58
N LYS A 156 -15.82 29.95 24.36
CA LYS A 156 -15.79 31.01 25.38
C LYS A 156 -16.30 32.35 24.84
N ALA A 157 -17.47 32.35 24.23
CA ALA A 157 -18.27 33.58 24.08
C ALA A 157 -19.04 33.85 25.38
N GLY A 158 -18.29 34.14 26.45
CA GLY A 158 -18.80 34.71 27.69
C GLY A 158 -18.20 36.10 27.87
N THR A 159 -19.02 37.12 27.61
CA THR A 159 -18.88 38.56 27.93
C THR A 159 -17.51 39.23 27.69
N PRO A 160 -17.41 40.27 26.83
CA PRO A 160 -16.14 40.95 26.60
C PRO A 160 -15.76 41.83 27.79
N ALA A 161 -14.83 41.36 28.64
CA ALA A 161 -14.09 42.22 29.55
C ALA A 161 -12.86 42.78 28.82
N ARG A 162 -12.78 44.12 28.78
CA ARG A 162 -11.73 44.94 28.16
C ARG A 162 -10.33 44.54 28.66
N ALA A 163 -9.54 43.87 27.83
CA ALA A 163 -8.15 43.53 28.13
C ALA A 163 -7.18 44.54 27.47
N LEU A 164 -6.20 44.99 28.26
CA LEU A 164 -5.09 45.88 27.91
C LEU A 164 -4.21 45.29 26.78
N PRO A 165 -3.58 46.09 25.91
CA PRO A 165 -2.67 45.58 24.87
C PRO A 165 -1.37 45.02 25.49
N GLY A 166 -1.40 43.75 25.86
CA GLY A 166 -0.20 42.95 26.09
C GLY A 166 0.41 42.54 24.76
N ARG A 167 1.71 42.80 24.58
CA ARG A 167 2.52 42.41 23.42
C ARG A 167 2.28 40.93 23.09
N ALA A 168 1.60 40.66 21.97
CA ALA A 168 1.38 39.31 21.48
C ALA A 168 2.73 38.65 21.21
N VAL A 169 3.13 37.70 22.05
CA VAL A 169 4.24 36.81 21.77
C VAL A 169 3.81 35.96 20.58
N ALA A 170 4.41 36.21 19.41
CA ALA A 170 4.17 35.38 18.25
C ALA A 170 4.46 33.91 18.64
N PRO A 171 3.50 32.99 18.47
CA PRO A 171 3.72 31.60 18.82
C PRO A 171 4.92 31.09 18.02
N ARG A 172 5.93 30.56 18.72
CA ARG A 172 7.06 29.86 18.09
C ARG A 172 6.46 28.75 17.23
N THR A 173 6.60 28.87 15.91
CA THR A 173 6.18 27.83 14.96
C THR A 173 7.14 26.65 15.10
N VAL A 174 6.88 25.80 16.10
CA VAL A 174 7.50 24.48 16.16
C VAL A 174 7.05 23.76 14.90
N THR A 175 8.01 23.46 14.02
CA THR A 175 7.73 22.60 12.87
C THR A 175 7.50 21.21 13.44
N PRO A 176 6.27 20.69 13.38
CA PRO A 176 5.94 19.42 14.02
C PRO A 176 6.76 18.30 13.40
N THR A 177 7.05 17.28 14.20
CA THR A 177 7.61 16.05 13.65
C THR A 177 6.57 15.36 12.77
N ARG A 178 7.02 14.54 11.82
CA ARG A 178 6.12 13.78 10.91
C ARG A 178 5.11 12.95 11.70
N GLN A 179 5.57 12.35 12.80
CA GLN A 179 4.76 11.52 13.68
C GLN A 179 3.67 12.33 14.39
N GLU A 180 3.98 13.53 14.87
CA GLU A 180 3.00 14.40 15.53
C GLU A 180 1.82 14.78 14.62
N VAL A 181 2.09 15.04 13.34
CA VAL A 181 1.04 15.37 12.37
C VAL A 181 0.16 14.16 12.10
N ILE A 182 0.75 12.98 11.90
CA ILE A 182 0.03 11.73 11.67
C ILE A 182 -0.80 11.34 12.90
N ASP A 183 -0.22 11.41 14.09
CA ASP A 183 -0.95 11.16 15.33
C ASP A 183 -2.06 12.19 15.55
N GLY A 184 -1.81 13.46 15.15
CA GLY A 184 -2.83 14.51 15.13
C GLY A 184 -4.01 14.15 14.25
N LEU A 185 -3.76 13.71 13.01
CA LEU A 185 -4.79 13.25 12.07
C LEU A 185 -5.55 12.05 12.62
N ARG A 186 -4.85 11.06 13.18
CA ARG A 186 -5.45 9.85 13.79
C ARG A 186 -6.34 10.21 14.98
N ARG A 187 -5.83 11.00 15.93
CA ARG A 187 -6.58 11.45 17.13
C ARG A 187 -7.84 12.23 16.78
N THR A 188 -7.80 13.01 15.70
CA THR A 188 -8.93 13.84 15.27
C THR A 188 -9.84 13.15 14.26
N ALA A 189 -9.56 11.88 13.91
CA ALA A 189 -10.27 11.10 12.89
C ALA A 189 -10.40 11.83 11.53
N ARG A 190 -9.43 12.69 11.21
CA ARG A 190 -9.43 13.50 9.98
C ARG A 190 -8.99 12.65 8.80
N ILE A 191 -9.66 12.84 7.67
CA ILE A 191 -9.47 12.01 6.47
C ILE A 191 -8.78 12.82 5.37
N LEU A 192 -7.72 12.24 4.77
CA LEU A 192 -6.97 12.87 3.69
C LEU A 192 -7.37 12.28 2.33
N THR A 193 -8.25 12.95 1.60
CA THR A 193 -8.72 12.45 0.30
C THR A 193 -7.77 12.87 -0.81
N HIS A 194 -7.22 11.90 -1.54
CA HIS A 194 -6.37 12.16 -2.71
C HIS A 194 -7.15 12.01 -4.03
N HIS A 195 -7.20 13.07 -4.82
CA HIS A 195 -7.82 13.10 -6.15
C HIS A 195 -6.77 12.95 -7.23
N HIS A 196 -6.80 11.82 -7.94
CA HIS A 196 -6.04 11.59 -9.17
C HIS A 196 -6.95 11.89 -10.39
N PRO A 197 -6.40 11.91 -11.62
CA PRO A 197 -6.33 13.09 -12.50
C PRO A 197 -7.69 13.76 -12.84
N PRO A 198 -7.73 15.08 -13.09
CA PRO A 198 -6.59 15.94 -13.49
C PRO A 198 -5.99 16.81 -12.37
N THR A 199 -6.58 16.86 -11.18
CA THR A 199 -6.24 17.91 -10.20
C THR A 199 -5.03 17.59 -9.32
N LYS A 200 -4.69 16.30 -9.13
CA LYS A 200 -3.64 15.83 -8.18
C LYS A 200 -3.74 16.58 -6.85
N THR A 201 -4.95 16.66 -6.31
CA THR A 201 -5.21 17.42 -5.10
C THR A 201 -5.36 16.52 -3.89
N LEU A 202 -4.73 16.91 -2.79
CA LEU A 202 -5.09 16.41 -1.47
C LEU A 202 -6.18 17.30 -0.87
N GLN A 203 -7.18 16.72 -0.20
CA GLN A 203 -8.24 17.41 0.54
C GLN A 203 -8.35 16.84 1.96
N VAL A 204 -8.79 17.66 2.91
CA VAL A 204 -9.03 17.25 4.30
C VAL A 204 -10.55 17.25 4.57
N ASP A 205 -11.06 16.17 5.14
CA ASP A 205 -12.47 15.99 5.56
C ASP A 205 -13.51 16.20 4.45
N GLY A 206 -13.25 15.64 3.27
CA GLY A 206 -14.20 15.68 2.16
C GLY A 206 -14.55 17.09 1.69
N GLY A 207 -13.67 18.07 1.92
CA GLY A 207 -13.84 19.46 1.45
C GLY A 207 -14.47 20.42 2.46
N LYS A 208 -14.81 19.99 3.68
CA LYS A 208 -15.22 20.91 4.77
C LYS A 208 -14.11 21.88 5.16
N LEU A 209 -12.87 21.42 5.04
CA LEU A 209 -11.68 22.26 4.94
C LEU A 209 -11.12 22.13 3.53
N LEU A 210 -11.42 23.12 2.68
CA LEU A 210 -10.94 23.19 1.31
C LEU A 210 -9.44 23.56 1.27
N VAL A 211 -8.60 22.65 1.76
CA VAL A 211 -7.15 22.73 1.57
C VAL A 211 -6.83 21.86 0.36
N ARG A 212 -6.94 22.43 -0.84
CA ARG A 212 -6.45 21.79 -2.07
C ARG A 212 -4.95 21.96 -2.15
N ILE A 213 -4.22 20.86 -2.08
CA ILE A 213 -2.77 20.86 -2.23
C ILE A 213 -2.41 20.12 -3.50
N THR A 214 -1.80 20.82 -4.47
CA THR A 214 -1.31 20.19 -5.70
C THR A 214 -0.08 19.33 -5.39
N VAL A 215 -0.15 18.06 -5.79
CA VAL A 215 0.84 17.00 -5.53
C VAL A 215 1.67 16.70 -6.78
#